data_AF-A0A7J4P5A6-F1
#
_entry.id   AF-A0A7J4P5A6-F1
#
_cell.length_a   1.000
_cell.length_b   1.000
_cell.length_c   1.000
_cell.angle_alpha   90.00
_cell.angle_beta   90.00
_cell.angle_gamma   90.00
#
_symmetry.space_group_name_H-M   'P 1'
#
loop_
_entity.id
_entity.type
_entity.pdbx_description
1 polymer ?
#
loop_
_entity_poly.entity_id
_entity_poly.type
_entity_poly.pdbx_seq_one_letter_code
_entity_poly.pdbx_strand_id
1 'polypeptide(L)'
;MVKGRETPVGGLSYFNEPRKLSKEDYRNALRGIIGRYTGDADIAAVYDWGNPSQPGISDLDLVFVMGDDGRRPLPLFRRSFMLLDGKTRYIARHPFLFITESGFGEVAYVYPSGKLRLVHGKRITGKALTKEEEGIALRAVLCDIVIRHYPRDFLWQQLSGRINVRDSMLRLNSLTYTFEAIAKITKKRDGEWEQFAKSVNELRGRWFAEKDFSTLASLCRESIPLMMDIIEQARELMEIEGRVVKGLPRNIAYTGIKNRALFVRDWEKGDALERMTRLLKEEGRHTSVLPMELAPQLLFYAQQQGRISRHIKSHLNPMVPVSLENNVETVLAKRIGVLNGQAELAHTLRHSDFPAFFDFGYRNTSGINNMLLRMTDKVRF
;
A
#
# COMPACT_ATOMS: atom_id res chain seq x y z
N MET A 1 22.53 10.13 14.70
CA MET A 1 22.66 10.87 13.43
C MET A 1 23.84 10.30 12.67
N VAL A 2 23.63 9.34 11.77
CA VAL A 2 24.61 9.07 10.71
C VAL A 2 23.97 9.66 9.47
N LYS A 3 24.49 10.81 9.00
CA LYS A 3 24.02 11.41 7.75
C LYS A 3 24.29 10.42 6.63
N GLY A 4 23.25 9.80 6.05
CA GLY A 4 23.36 9.31 4.68
C GLY A 4 23.88 10.46 3.82
N ARG A 5 24.71 10.18 2.81
CA ARG A 5 25.19 11.24 1.92
C ARG A 5 23.98 11.87 1.24
N GLU A 6 23.68 13.11 1.64
CA GLU A 6 22.67 13.93 1.00
C GLU A 6 23.31 14.63 -0.19
N THR A 7 22.65 14.58 -1.34
CA THR A 7 23.08 15.31 -2.53
C THR A 7 22.22 16.57 -2.64
N PRO A 8 22.76 17.79 -2.56
CA PRO A 8 21.99 19.00 -2.77
C PRO A 8 21.87 19.31 -4.27
N VAL A 9 20.65 19.47 -4.80
CA VAL A 9 20.40 19.94 -6.18
C VAL A 9 19.19 20.87 -6.18
N GLY A 10 19.36 22.11 -6.68
CA GLY A 10 18.24 23.05 -6.84
C GLY A 10 17.49 23.42 -5.54
N GLY A 11 18.19 23.44 -4.40
CA GLY A 11 17.58 23.73 -3.08
C GLY A 11 16.87 22.53 -2.42
N LEU A 12 16.89 21.35 -3.05
CA LEU A 12 16.38 20.10 -2.48
C LEU A 12 17.54 19.19 -2.06
N SER A 13 17.30 18.38 -1.03
CA SER A 13 18.21 17.33 -0.55
C SER A 13 17.71 15.96 -0.98
N TYR A 14 18.57 15.16 -1.61
CA TYR A 14 18.24 13.82 -2.11
C TYR A 14 18.98 12.75 -1.30
N PHE A 15 18.27 11.67 -0.94
CA PHE A 15 18.84 10.57 -0.17
C PHE A 15 18.26 9.21 -0.60
N ASN A 16 18.87 8.11 -0.14
CA ASN A 16 18.47 6.74 -0.48
C ASN A 16 18.37 6.49 -2.00
N GLU A 17 19.44 6.85 -2.74
CA GLU A 17 19.58 6.54 -4.16
C GLU A 17 19.48 5.01 -4.41
N PRO A 18 18.85 4.58 -5.52
CA PRO A 18 18.82 3.18 -5.88
C PRO A 18 20.21 2.66 -6.23
N ARG A 19 20.43 1.36 -6.02
CA ARG A 19 21.69 0.69 -6.30
C ARG A 19 21.55 -0.11 -7.57
N LYS A 20 22.51 0.00 -8.49
CA LYS A 20 22.50 -0.81 -9.72
C LYS A 20 22.57 -2.29 -9.34
N LEU A 21 21.57 -3.05 -9.72
CA LEU A 21 21.50 -4.51 -9.53
C LEU A 21 21.25 -5.20 -10.85
N SER A 22 21.47 -6.51 -10.89
CA SER A 22 21.17 -7.36 -12.03
C SER A 22 19.89 -8.17 -11.79
N LYS A 23 19.31 -8.74 -12.85
CA LYS A 23 18.23 -9.73 -12.70
C LYS A 23 18.68 -10.96 -11.92
N GLU A 24 19.96 -11.33 -12.03
CA GLU A 24 20.53 -12.45 -11.28
C GLU A 24 20.52 -12.19 -9.77
N ASP A 25 20.72 -10.95 -9.34
CA ASP A 25 20.62 -10.57 -7.92
C ASP A 25 19.22 -10.83 -7.36
N TYR A 26 18.18 -10.55 -8.14
CA TYR A 26 16.79 -10.82 -7.74
C TYR A 26 16.50 -12.33 -7.72
N ARG A 27 17.03 -13.09 -8.69
CA ARG A 27 16.91 -14.57 -8.68
C ARG A 27 17.59 -15.17 -7.45
N ASN A 28 18.75 -14.65 -7.08
CA ASN A 28 19.48 -15.10 -5.88
C ASN A 28 18.76 -14.73 -4.59
N ALA A 29 18.26 -13.50 -4.48
CA ALA A 29 17.44 -13.07 -3.36
C ALA A 29 16.18 -13.94 -3.22
N LEU A 30 15.47 -14.20 -4.31
CA LEU A 30 14.29 -15.06 -4.32
C LEU A 30 14.60 -16.49 -3.85
N ARG A 31 15.65 -17.11 -4.39
CA ARG A 31 16.10 -18.45 -3.96
C ARG A 31 16.44 -18.49 -2.47
N GLY A 32 17.18 -17.49 -1.99
CA GLY A 32 17.57 -17.38 -0.58
C GLY A 32 16.35 -17.21 0.34
N ILE A 33 15.38 -16.40 -0.06
CA ILE A 33 14.13 -16.21 0.67
C ILE A 33 13.32 -17.52 0.70
N ILE A 34 13.12 -18.18 -0.44
CA ILE A 34 12.38 -19.44 -0.51
C ILE A 34 13.05 -20.48 0.39
N GLY A 35 14.35 -20.73 0.19
CA GLY A 35 15.09 -21.71 1.00
C GLY A 35 15.06 -21.41 2.50
N ARG A 36 15.03 -20.14 2.89
CA ARG A 36 14.90 -19.74 4.29
C ARG A 36 13.52 -20.05 4.85
N TYR A 37 12.43 -19.80 4.13
CA TYR A 37 11.09 -19.85 4.69
C TYR A 37 10.41 -21.21 4.53
N THR A 38 10.73 -21.98 3.48
CA THR A 38 9.99 -23.22 3.15
C THR A 38 10.56 -24.49 3.79
N GLY A 39 11.76 -24.47 4.37
CA GLY A 39 12.42 -25.68 4.87
C GLY A 39 11.78 -26.41 6.06
N ASP A 40 10.89 -25.77 6.84
CA ASP A 40 10.27 -26.34 8.07
C ASP A 40 8.87 -25.77 8.38
N ALA A 41 8.32 -24.97 7.47
CA ALA A 41 7.00 -24.35 7.65
C ALA A 41 6.01 -25.02 6.71
N ASP A 42 4.75 -25.11 7.12
CA ASP A 42 3.64 -25.62 6.32
C ASP A 42 3.27 -24.63 5.21
N ILE A 43 4.23 -24.35 4.32
CA ILE A 43 4.10 -23.47 3.17
C ILE A 43 3.65 -24.32 1.99
N ALA A 44 2.38 -24.18 1.65
CA ALA A 44 1.78 -24.83 0.49
C ALA A 44 2.32 -24.27 -0.83
N ALA A 45 2.51 -22.94 -0.89
CA ALA A 45 2.92 -22.25 -2.10
C ALA A 45 3.57 -20.88 -1.82
N VAL A 46 4.38 -20.41 -2.76
CA VAL A 46 4.90 -19.03 -2.78
C VAL A 46 4.63 -18.42 -4.15
N TYR A 47 4.13 -17.18 -4.15
CA TYR A 47 3.84 -16.40 -5.35
C TYR A 47 4.57 -15.06 -5.34
N ASP A 48 4.85 -14.52 -6.52
CA ASP A 48 5.30 -13.14 -6.72
C ASP A 48 4.37 -12.36 -7.68
N TRP A 49 4.53 -11.04 -7.73
CA TRP A 49 3.81 -10.15 -8.67
C TRP A 49 4.50 -10.02 -10.04
N GLY A 50 5.38 -10.97 -10.39
CA GLY A 50 6.09 -11.00 -11.66
C GLY A 50 7.52 -10.49 -11.60
N ASN A 51 8.08 -10.19 -12.79
CA ASN A 51 9.49 -9.85 -12.91
C ASN A 51 9.73 -8.34 -12.68
N PRO A 52 10.74 -7.97 -11.87
CA PRO A 52 11.15 -6.58 -11.70
C PRO A 52 11.62 -6.02 -13.04
N SER A 53 10.91 -5.03 -13.57
CA SER A 53 11.23 -4.39 -14.85
C SER A 53 12.55 -3.63 -14.80
N GLN A 54 12.88 -3.07 -13.62
CA GLN A 54 14.07 -2.26 -13.41
C GLN A 54 14.79 -2.68 -12.12
N PRO A 55 15.78 -3.59 -12.24
CA PRO A 55 16.59 -4.04 -11.11
C PRO A 55 17.29 -2.90 -10.39
N GLY A 56 17.23 -2.89 -9.06
CA GLY A 56 17.84 -1.86 -8.22
C GLY A 56 16.90 -0.74 -7.81
N ILE A 57 15.87 -0.47 -8.60
CA ILE A 57 14.77 0.44 -8.25
C ILE A 57 13.61 -0.36 -7.67
N SER A 58 13.14 -1.35 -8.44
CA SER A 58 11.98 -2.20 -8.12
C SER A 58 12.21 -3.04 -6.86
N ASP A 59 11.15 -3.47 -6.21
CA ASP A 59 11.17 -4.41 -5.11
C ASP A 59 10.69 -5.80 -5.52
N LEU A 60 10.83 -6.76 -4.61
CA LEU A 60 10.35 -8.14 -4.76
C LEU A 60 9.26 -8.39 -3.71
N ASP A 61 8.01 -8.36 -4.15
CA ASP A 61 6.84 -8.68 -3.33
C ASP A 61 6.52 -10.18 -3.40
N LEU A 62 6.31 -10.80 -2.24
CA LEU A 62 6.02 -12.23 -2.13
C LEU A 62 4.79 -12.51 -1.28
N VAL A 63 4.00 -13.49 -1.71
CA VAL A 63 2.91 -14.12 -0.96
C VAL A 63 3.31 -15.53 -0.58
N PHE A 64 3.37 -15.80 0.71
CA PHE A 64 3.49 -17.13 1.28
C PHE A 64 2.10 -17.65 1.62
N VAL A 65 1.73 -18.76 1.00
CA VAL A 65 0.47 -19.45 1.27
C VAL A 65 0.74 -20.61 2.23
N MET A 66 0.12 -20.53 3.41
CA MET A 66 0.17 -21.53 4.46
C MET A 66 -0.97 -22.53 4.30
N GLY A 67 -0.76 -23.79 4.68
CA GLY A 67 -1.85 -24.74 4.92
C GLY A 67 -2.87 -24.17 5.93
N ASP A 68 -4.16 -24.50 5.78
CA ASP A 68 -5.21 -24.04 6.71
C ASP A 68 -5.00 -24.54 8.15
N ASP A 69 -4.45 -25.75 8.27
CA ASP A 69 -4.11 -26.44 9.53
C ASP A 69 -2.73 -26.01 10.09
N GLY A 70 -1.90 -25.39 9.24
CA GLY A 70 -0.50 -25.03 9.47
C GLY A 70 -0.29 -23.75 10.29
N ARG A 71 -1.03 -23.55 11.38
CA ARG A 71 -1.00 -22.30 12.16
C ARG A 71 -0.01 -22.31 13.33
N ARG A 72 1.19 -22.88 13.12
CA ARG A 72 2.23 -22.86 14.15
C ARG A 72 3.09 -21.60 14.04
N PRO A 73 3.54 -20.99 15.15
CA PRO A 73 4.49 -19.89 15.10
C PRO A 73 5.71 -20.26 14.26
N LEU A 74 6.15 -19.36 13.38
CA LEU A 74 7.40 -19.58 12.64
C LEU A 74 8.58 -19.70 13.63
N PRO A 75 9.67 -20.42 13.31
CA PRO A 75 10.90 -20.37 14.09
C PRO A 75 11.40 -18.93 14.24
N LEU A 76 12.02 -18.57 15.39
CA LEU A 76 12.40 -17.18 15.71
C LEU A 76 13.18 -16.50 14.58
N PHE A 77 14.12 -17.20 13.97
CA PHE A 77 14.95 -16.69 12.89
C PHE A 77 14.17 -16.46 11.58
N ARG A 78 13.01 -17.07 11.41
CA ARG A 78 12.10 -16.87 10.26
C ARG A 78 10.99 -15.86 10.53
N ARG A 79 10.86 -15.35 11.76
CA ARG A 79 9.80 -14.39 12.13
C ARG A 79 10.07 -12.97 11.65
N SER A 80 11.33 -12.64 11.37
CA SER A 80 11.74 -11.27 11.08
C SER A 80 12.41 -11.14 9.73
N PHE A 81 11.82 -10.28 8.90
CA PHE A 81 12.39 -9.75 7.67
C PHE A 81 13.80 -9.14 7.89
N MET A 82 14.09 -8.64 9.09
CA MET A 82 15.38 -8.01 9.41
C MET A 82 16.55 -8.98 9.41
N LEU A 83 16.29 -10.29 9.55
CA LEU A 83 17.32 -11.33 9.56
C LEU A 83 17.74 -11.80 8.16
N LEU A 84 17.16 -11.23 7.10
CA LEU A 84 17.70 -11.35 5.75
C LEU A 84 19.02 -10.59 5.62
N ASP A 85 19.92 -11.06 4.76
CA ASP A 85 21.14 -10.32 4.44
C ASP A 85 20.82 -8.94 3.84
N GLY A 86 21.76 -8.01 3.91
CA GLY A 86 21.51 -6.62 3.53
C GLY A 86 21.09 -6.43 2.07
N LYS A 87 21.55 -7.28 1.14
CA LYS A 87 21.21 -7.19 -0.28
C LYS A 87 19.82 -7.77 -0.54
N THR A 88 19.52 -8.95 0.00
CA THR A 88 18.20 -9.56 -0.08
C THR A 88 17.15 -8.68 0.58
N ARG A 89 17.44 -8.10 1.75
CA ARG A 89 16.57 -7.14 2.43
C ARG A 89 16.34 -5.87 1.61
N TYR A 90 17.38 -5.37 0.96
CA TYR A 90 17.26 -4.22 0.04
C TYR A 90 16.37 -4.54 -1.16
N ILE A 91 16.50 -5.73 -1.75
CA ILE A 91 15.70 -6.18 -2.90
C ILE A 91 14.24 -6.39 -2.51
N ALA A 92 13.97 -7.17 -1.46
CA ALA A 92 12.62 -7.46 -1.02
C ALA A 92 11.91 -6.20 -0.51
N ARG A 93 12.65 -5.30 0.17
CA ARG A 93 12.24 -3.98 0.66
C ARG A 93 11.11 -3.99 1.72
N HIS A 94 10.09 -4.79 1.53
CA HIS A 94 8.93 -4.93 2.38
C HIS A 94 8.86 -6.35 2.93
N PRO A 95 8.31 -6.51 4.13
CA PRO A 95 8.01 -7.83 4.65
C PRO A 95 6.95 -8.55 3.82
N PHE A 96 7.00 -9.89 3.87
CA PHE A 96 6.17 -10.73 3.01
C PHE A 96 4.74 -10.86 3.51
N LEU A 97 3.83 -11.12 2.56
CA LEU A 97 2.43 -11.39 2.85
C LEU A 97 2.27 -12.87 3.19
N PHE A 98 1.61 -13.15 4.31
CA PHE A 98 1.21 -14.50 4.69
C PHE A 98 -0.30 -14.63 4.61
N ILE A 99 -0.76 -15.70 4.00
CA ILE A 99 -2.19 -15.99 3.81
C ILE A 99 -2.41 -17.49 3.90
N THR A 100 -3.58 -17.93 4.32
CA THR A 100 -3.95 -19.35 4.30
C THR A 100 -4.39 -19.78 2.90
N GLU A 101 -4.48 -21.08 2.63
CA GLU A 101 -5.05 -21.59 1.36
C GLU A 101 -6.48 -21.08 1.15
N SER A 102 -7.34 -21.17 2.17
CA SER A 102 -8.69 -20.60 2.14
C SER A 102 -8.71 -19.10 1.84
N GLY A 103 -7.83 -18.32 2.46
CA GLY A 103 -7.70 -16.89 2.20
C GLY A 103 -7.20 -16.60 0.79
N PHE A 104 -6.27 -17.41 0.28
CA PHE A 104 -5.74 -17.30 -1.08
C PHE A 104 -6.80 -17.61 -2.13
N GLY A 105 -7.71 -18.54 -1.83
CA GLY A 105 -8.90 -18.80 -2.64
C GLY A 105 -9.73 -17.55 -2.94
N GLU A 106 -9.71 -16.56 -2.04
CA GLU A 106 -10.49 -15.33 -2.13
C GLU A 106 -9.61 -14.08 -2.41
N VAL A 107 -8.33 -14.27 -2.77
CA VAL A 107 -7.33 -13.19 -2.89
C VAL A 107 -7.70 -12.14 -3.94
N ALA A 108 -8.50 -12.50 -4.94
CA ALA A 108 -8.95 -11.60 -6.00
C ALA A 108 -9.81 -10.44 -5.45
N TYR A 109 -10.51 -10.62 -4.32
CA TYR A 109 -11.22 -9.52 -3.66
C TYR A 109 -10.26 -8.49 -3.03
N VAL A 110 -9.02 -8.89 -2.74
CA VAL A 110 -7.97 -7.99 -2.22
C VAL A 110 -7.15 -7.38 -3.34
N TYR A 111 -6.75 -8.19 -4.32
CA TYR A 111 -5.89 -7.81 -5.45
C TYR A 111 -6.51 -8.21 -6.80
N PRO A 112 -7.59 -7.53 -7.24
CA PRO A 112 -8.37 -7.92 -8.43
C PRO A 112 -7.59 -7.85 -9.75
N SER A 113 -6.55 -7.00 -9.83
CA SER A 113 -5.64 -6.91 -10.99
C SER A 113 -4.32 -7.68 -10.82
N GLY A 114 -4.17 -8.43 -9.72
CA GLY A 114 -2.91 -9.11 -9.37
C GLY A 114 -2.63 -10.31 -10.26
N LYS A 115 -1.61 -10.23 -11.11
CA LYS A 115 -1.07 -11.39 -11.85
C LYS A 115 -0.01 -12.10 -11.01
N LEU A 116 -0.47 -12.96 -10.09
CA LEU A 116 0.42 -13.74 -9.25
C LEU A 116 1.04 -14.90 -10.03
N ARG A 117 2.37 -14.99 -10.02
CA ARG A 117 3.13 -16.10 -10.60
C ARG A 117 3.63 -17.02 -9.50
N LEU A 118 3.37 -18.31 -9.66
CA LEU A 118 3.88 -19.34 -8.76
C LEU A 118 5.40 -19.44 -8.89
N VAL A 119 6.11 -19.37 -7.76
CA VAL A 119 7.57 -19.50 -7.69
C VAL A 119 8.02 -20.70 -6.84
N HIS A 120 7.14 -21.26 -6.00
CA HIS A 120 7.42 -22.48 -5.22
C HIS A 120 6.12 -23.18 -4.79
N GLY A 121 6.18 -24.50 -4.62
CA GLY A 121 5.07 -25.30 -4.09
C GLY A 121 4.00 -25.67 -5.12
N LYS A 122 2.78 -25.95 -4.65
CA LYS A 122 1.66 -26.36 -5.52
C LYS A 122 0.88 -25.15 -6.02
N ARG A 123 0.27 -25.27 -7.20
CA ARG A 123 -0.64 -24.25 -7.71
C ARG A 123 -1.96 -24.30 -6.92
N ILE A 124 -2.29 -23.20 -6.26
CA ILE A 124 -3.58 -22.95 -5.63
C ILE A 124 -4.41 -22.08 -6.57
N THR A 125 -5.64 -22.50 -6.83
CA THR A 125 -6.58 -21.80 -7.72
C THR A 125 -7.39 -20.82 -6.90
N GLY A 126 -7.30 -19.53 -7.24
CA GLY A 126 -8.16 -18.49 -6.69
C GLY A 126 -9.51 -18.43 -7.41
N LYS A 127 -10.52 -17.86 -6.75
CA LYS A 127 -11.82 -17.56 -7.33
C LYS A 127 -11.65 -16.53 -8.47
N ALA A 128 -12.28 -16.82 -9.61
CA ALA A 128 -12.49 -15.84 -10.66
C ALA A 128 -13.68 -14.95 -10.27
N LEU A 129 -13.48 -13.63 -10.25
CA LEU A 129 -14.54 -12.67 -10.01
C LEU A 129 -15.41 -12.50 -11.25
N THR A 130 -16.69 -12.24 -11.06
CA THR A 130 -17.53 -11.70 -12.15
C THR A 130 -17.05 -10.29 -12.52
N LYS A 131 -17.43 -9.78 -13.71
CA LYS A 131 -17.08 -8.40 -14.11
C LYS A 131 -17.59 -7.35 -13.13
N GLU A 132 -18.74 -7.61 -12.51
CA GLU A 132 -19.34 -6.72 -11.51
C GLU A 132 -18.54 -6.76 -10.20
N GLU A 133 -18.25 -7.95 -9.67
CA GLU A 133 -17.42 -8.14 -8.47
C GLU A 133 -16.03 -7.52 -8.65
N GLU A 134 -15.42 -7.72 -9.82
CA GLU A 134 -14.13 -7.13 -10.17
C GLU A 134 -14.18 -5.59 -10.16
N GLY A 135 -15.25 -5.00 -10.70
CA GLY A 135 -15.46 -3.56 -10.69
C GLY A 135 -15.55 -3.00 -9.27
N ILE A 136 -16.35 -3.62 -8.40
CA ILE A 136 -16.50 -3.22 -7.00
C ILE A 136 -15.18 -3.41 -6.24
N ALA A 137 -14.50 -4.54 -6.43
CA ALA A 137 -13.22 -4.81 -5.78
C ALA A 137 -12.14 -3.79 -6.19
N LEU A 138 -12.09 -3.38 -7.46
CA LEU A 138 -11.18 -2.34 -7.95
C LEU A 138 -11.45 -0.97 -7.32
N ARG A 139 -12.72 -0.58 -7.21
CA ARG A 139 -13.11 0.67 -6.54
C ARG A 139 -12.82 0.63 -5.04
N ALA A 140 -12.98 -0.53 -4.40
CA ALA A 140 -12.58 -0.72 -3.01
C ALA A 140 -11.07 -0.54 -2.81
N VAL A 141 -10.23 -1.10 -3.70
CA VAL A 141 -8.77 -0.89 -3.69
C VAL A 141 -8.42 0.57 -3.88
N LEU A 142 -9.06 1.26 -4.84
CA LEU A 142 -8.83 2.69 -5.08
C LEU A 142 -9.13 3.52 -3.82
N CYS A 143 -10.27 3.27 -3.19
CA CYS A 143 -10.65 3.92 -1.94
C CYS A 143 -9.61 3.69 -0.83
N ASP A 144 -9.15 2.45 -0.63
CA ASP A 144 -8.11 2.12 0.35
C ASP A 144 -6.77 2.82 0.04
N ILE A 145 -6.39 2.92 -1.23
CA ILE A 145 -5.16 3.62 -1.68
C ILE A 145 -5.23 5.11 -1.32
N VAL A 146 -6.35 5.76 -1.67
CA VAL A 146 -6.59 7.19 -1.42
C VAL A 146 -6.52 7.47 0.08
N ILE A 147 -7.29 6.74 0.88
CA ILE A 147 -7.34 6.89 2.35
C ILE A 147 -5.96 6.70 2.98
N ARG A 148 -5.17 5.76 2.45
CA ARG A 148 -3.88 5.40 3.04
C ARG A 148 -2.83 6.50 2.90
N HIS A 149 -2.73 7.17 1.74
CA HIS A 149 -1.52 7.96 1.48
C HIS A 149 -1.60 9.06 0.41
N TYR A 150 -2.74 9.35 -0.21
CA TYR A 150 -2.79 10.45 -1.17
C TYR A 150 -3.20 11.76 -0.47
N PRO A 151 -2.54 12.91 -0.73
CA PRO A 151 -1.28 13.12 -1.45
C PRO A 151 -0.02 13.09 -0.54
N ARG A 152 -0.15 12.53 0.67
CA ARG A 152 0.84 12.55 1.78
C ARG A 152 2.30 12.46 1.34
N ASP A 153 2.66 11.39 0.63
CA ASP A 153 4.05 10.99 0.45
C ASP A 153 4.83 12.02 -0.42
N PHE A 154 4.18 12.63 -1.40
CA PHE A 154 4.78 13.69 -2.23
C PHE A 154 4.67 15.07 -1.56
N LEU A 155 3.54 15.36 -0.91
CA LEU A 155 3.36 16.62 -0.19
C LEU A 155 4.40 16.78 0.93
N TRP A 156 4.68 15.73 1.71
CA TRP A 156 5.71 15.76 2.74
C TRP A 156 7.11 16.03 2.19
N GLN A 157 7.48 15.37 1.09
CA GLN A 157 8.80 15.56 0.47
C GLN A 157 8.97 16.97 -0.07
N GLN A 158 7.93 17.52 -0.68
CA GLN A 158 7.93 18.90 -1.18
C GLN A 158 8.06 19.93 -0.06
N LEU A 159 7.31 19.78 1.03
CA LEU A 159 7.36 20.73 2.15
C LEU A 159 8.64 20.62 2.97
N SER A 160 9.21 19.41 3.11
CA SER A 160 10.45 19.20 3.85
C SER A 160 11.71 19.50 3.04
N GLY A 161 11.59 19.64 1.71
CA GLY A 161 12.73 19.80 0.81
C GLY A 161 13.61 18.55 0.70
N ARG A 162 13.14 17.39 1.17
CA ARG A 162 13.91 16.13 1.21
C ARG A 162 13.24 15.07 0.37
N ILE A 163 13.93 14.61 -0.68
CA ILE A 163 13.44 13.57 -1.60
C ILE A 163 14.15 12.25 -1.32
N ASN A 164 13.37 11.23 -0.93
CA ASN A 164 13.84 9.85 -0.90
C ASN A 164 13.76 9.29 -2.32
N VAL A 165 14.92 9.14 -2.96
CA VAL A 165 15.02 8.90 -4.40
C VAL A 165 14.38 7.58 -4.80
N ARG A 166 14.79 6.46 -4.18
CA ARG A 166 14.22 5.14 -4.50
C ARG A 166 12.73 5.07 -4.18
N ASP A 167 12.31 5.62 -3.04
CA ASP A 167 10.90 5.55 -2.63
C ASP A 167 10.02 6.39 -3.53
N SER A 168 10.47 7.57 -3.94
CA SER A 168 9.76 8.41 -4.89
C SER A 168 9.61 7.71 -6.24
N MET A 169 10.65 7.07 -6.78
CA MET A 169 10.52 6.31 -8.03
C MET A 169 9.56 5.13 -7.91
N LEU A 170 9.51 4.45 -6.77
CA LEU A 170 8.54 3.38 -6.51
C LEU A 170 7.11 3.93 -6.41
N ARG A 171 6.93 5.05 -5.72
CA ARG A 171 5.62 5.72 -5.57
C ARG A 171 5.10 6.29 -6.87
N LEU A 172 5.97 6.89 -7.69
CA LEU A 172 5.64 7.35 -9.03
C LEU A 172 5.16 6.19 -9.90
N ASN A 173 5.87 5.07 -9.89
CA ASN A 173 5.44 3.86 -10.61
C ASN A 173 4.16 3.24 -10.03
N SER A 174 3.93 3.35 -8.72
CA SER A 174 2.66 2.93 -8.11
C SER A 174 1.49 3.81 -8.55
N LEU A 175 1.72 5.10 -8.79
CA LEU A 175 0.70 6.04 -9.26
C LEU A 175 0.24 5.69 -10.69
N THR A 176 1.16 5.26 -11.57
CA THR A 176 0.79 4.85 -12.93
C THR A 176 -0.16 3.66 -12.95
N TYR A 177 0.01 2.69 -12.05
CA TYR A 177 -0.95 1.59 -11.89
C TYR A 177 -2.33 2.06 -11.39
N THR A 178 -2.38 3.14 -10.61
CA THR A 178 -3.66 3.76 -10.20
C THR A 178 -4.38 4.36 -11.41
N PHE A 179 -3.66 5.02 -12.32
CA PHE A 179 -4.24 5.52 -13.57
C PHE A 179 -4.82 4.39 -14.43
N GLU A 180 -4.09 3.28 -14.57
CA GLU A 180 -4.56 2.09 -15.29
C GLU A 180 -5.81 1.49 -14.64
N ALA A 181 -5.87 1.44 -13.30
CA ALA A 181 -7.02 0.95 -12.56
C ALA A 181 -8.26 1.83 -12.79
N ILE A 182 -8.12 3.15 -12.72
CA ILE A 182 -9.20 4.09 -13.00
C ILE A 182 -9.66 3.95 -14.45
N ALA A 183 -8.73 3.90 -15.41
CA ALA A 183 -9.07 3.72 -16.82
C ALA A 183 -9.83 2.40 -17.08
N LYS A 184 -9.49 1.34 -16.35
CA LYS A 184 -10.21 0.06 -16.41
C LYS A 184 -11.63 0.16 -15.84
N ILE A 185 -11.83 0.94 -14.78
CA ILE A 185 -13.13 1.18 -14.14
C ILE A 185 -14.01 2.05 -15.05
N THR A 186 -13.49 3.21 -15.49
CA THR A 186 -14.24 4.23 -16.23
C THR A 186 -14.34 3.95 -17.73
N LYS A 187 -13.52 3.03 -18.25
CA LYS A 187 -13.32 2.79 -19.69
C LYS A 187 -12.83 4.02 -20.46
N LYS A 188 -12.21 4.98 -19.75
CA LYS A 188 -11.66 6.21 -20.33
C LYS A 188 -10.16 6.29 -20.02
N ARG A 189 -9.39 6.78 -20.99
CA ARG A 189 -7.97 7.09 -20.82
C ARG A 189 -7.80 8.59 -20.78
N ASP A 190 -6.87 9.04 -19.95
CA ASP A 190 -6.53 10.44 -19.82
C ASP A 190 -5.13 10.68 -20.41
N GLY A 191 -5.03 11.62 -21.35
CA GLY A 191 -3.79 11.89 -22.08
C GLY A 191 -2.69 12.48 -21.20
N GLU A 192 -3.05 13.27 -20.19
CA GLU A 192 -2.09 13.81 -19.22
C GLU A 192 -1.52 12.68 -18.36
N TRP A 193 -2.37 11.76 -17.89
CA TRP A 193 -1.94 10.61 -17.10
C TRP A 193 -1.05 9.64 -17.89
N GLU A 194 -1.37 9.43 -19.17
CA GLU A 194 -0.55 8.62 -20.08
C GLU A 194 0.83 9.25 -20.32
N GLN A 195 0.87 10.56 -20.55
CA GLN A 195 2.12 11.29 -20.74
C GLN A 195 2.96 11.28 -19.45
N PHE A 196 2.34 11.47 -18.29
CA PHE A 196 3.02 11.37 -17.00
C PHE A 196 3.60 9.97 -16.78
N ALA A 197 2.82 8.91 -17.05
CA ALA A 197 3.28 7.54 -16.91
C ALA A 197 4.46 7.22 -17.83
N LYS A 198 4.46 7.77 -19.05
CA LYS A 198 5.60 7.68 -19.98
C LYS A 198 6.85 8.33 -19.38
N SER A 199 6.74 9.56 -18.90
CA SER A 199 7.86 10.29 -18.26
C SER A 199 8.43 9.55 -17.04
N VAL A 200 7.57 8.93 -16.22
CA VAL A 200 7.99 8.09 -15.09
C VAL A 200 8.79 6.88 -15.57
N ASN A 201 8.31 6.18 -16.61
CA ASN A 201 8.98 5.00 -17.15
C ASN A 201 10.34 5.35 -17.77
N GLU A 202 10.41 6.47 -18.50
CA GLU A 202 11.64 6.98 -19.10
C GLU A 202 12.67 7.34 -18.03
N LEU A 203 12.29 8.15 -17.03
CA LEU A 203 13.17 8.52 -15.91
C LEU A 203 13.77 7.28 -15.23
N ARG A 204 12.91 6.32 -14.89
CA ARG A 204 13.35 5.08 -14.24
C ARG A 204 14.36 4.36 -15.14
N GLY A 205 14.02 4.19 -16.42
CA GLY A 205 14.82 3.40 -17.38
C GLY A 205 16.23 3.93 -17.61
N ARG A 206 16.41 5.25 -17.50
CA ARG A 206 17.69 5.95 -17.69
C ARG A 206 18.39 6.33 -16.38
N TRP A 207 17.77 6.05 -15.23
CA TRP A 207 18.25 6.52 -13.92
C TRP A 207 19.73 6.18 -13.63
N PHE A 208 20.15 4.94 -13.88
CA PHE A 208 21.53 4.52 -13.59
C PHE A 208 22.58 5.09 -14.54
N ALA A 209 22.15 5.66 -15.68
CA ALA A 209 23.05 6.33 -16.61
C ALA A 209 23.22 7.81 -16.24
N GLU A 210 22.14 8.49 -15.85
CA GLU A 210 22.14 9.96 -15.80
C GLU A 210 21.83 10.55 -14.42
N LYS A 211 21.15 9.80 -13.53
CA LYS A 211 20.69 10.29 -12.22
C LYS A 211 19.96 11.63 -12.31
N ASP A 212 18.92 11.68 -13.14
CA ASP A 212 18.17 12.90 -13.45
C ASP A 212 17.28 13.37 -12.28
N PHE A 213 17.93 14.03 -11.30
CA PHE A 213 17.26 14.55 -10.10
C PHE A 213 16.24 15.64 -10.42
N SER A 214 16.45 16.42 -11.48
CA SER A 214 15.55 17.49 -11.90
C SER A 214 14.21 16.93 -12.35
N THR A 215 14.23 15.95 -13.25
CA THR A 215 13.00 15.27 -13.70
C THR A 215 12.32 14.55 -12.55
N LEU A 216 13.07 13.90 -11.64
CA LEU A 216 12.49 13.28 -10.45
C LEU A 216 11.73 14.30 -9.60
N ALA A 217 12.33 15.47 -9.32
CA ALA A 217 11.70 16.52 -8.53
C ALA A 217 10.46 17.10 -9.22
N SER A 218 10.50 17.28 -10.54
CA SER A 218 9.34 17.74 -11.33
C SER A 218 8.18 16.75 -11.22
N LEU A 219 8.43 15.47 -11.49
CA LEU A 219 7.40 14.42 -11.40
C LEU A 219 6.82 14.28 -9.98
N CYS A 220 7.65 14.43 -8.94
CA CYS A 220 7.15 14.43 -7.55
C CYS A 220 6.19 15.60 -7.29
N ARG A 221 6.47 16.79 -7.84
CA ARG A 221 5.63 17.98 -7.70
C ARG A 221 4.33 17.82 -8.49
N GLU A 222 4.42 17.38 -9.74
CA GLU A 222 3.28 17.11 -10.63
C GLU A 222 2.36 16.01 -10.08
N SER A 223 2.89 15.07 -9.29
CA SER A 223 2.08 14.02 -8.67
C SER A 223 1.03 14.53 -7.70
N ILE A 224 1.22 15.70 -7.08
CA ILE A 224 0.29 16.23 -6.08
C ILE A 224 -1.06 16.59 -6.70
N PRO A 225 -1.16 17.48 -7.72
CA PRO A 225 -2.42 17.77 -8.38
C PRO A 225 -3.07 16.52 -8.99
N LEU A 226 -2.28 15.64 -9.64
CA LEU A 226 -2.80 14.38 -10.19
C LEU A 226 -3.42 13.47 -9.13
N MET A 227 -2.82 13.38 -7.93
CA MET A 227 -3.41 12.66 -6.81
C MET A 227 -4.71 13.30 -6.31
N MET A 228 -4.82 14.62 -6.37
CA MET A 228 -6.05 15.33 -6.02
C MET A 228 -7.16 15.06 -7.05
N ASP A 229 -6.82 14.95 -8.33
CA ASP A 229 -7.75 14.53 -9.39
C ASP A 229 -8.22 13.09 -9.17
N ILE A 230 -7.31 12.18 -8.74
CA ILE A 230 -7.69 10.82 -8.36
C ILE A 230 -8.68 10.82 -7.18
N ILE A 231 -8.51 11.69 -6.19
CA ILE A 231 -9.44 11.77 -5.05
C ILE A 231 -10.84 12.19 -5.53
N GLU A 232 -10.92 13.16 -6.43
CA GLU A 232 -12.18 13.58 -7.04
C GLU A 232 -12.83 12.47 -7.87
N GLN A 233 -12.06 11.78 -8.70
CA GLN A 233 -12.54 10.62 -9.46
C GLN A 233 -13.02 9.48 -8.53
N ALA A 234 -12.31 9.24 -7.42
CA ALA A 234 -12.73 8.26 -6.44
C ALA A 234 -14.06 8.66 -5.77
N ARG A 235 -14.25 9.95 -5.46
CA ARG A 235 -15.54 10.48 -4.94
C ARG A 235 -16.68 10.16 -5.90
N GLU A 236 -16.55 10.56 -7.16
CA GLU A 236 -17.59 10.36 -8.19
C GLU A 236 -17.94 8.87 -8.35
N LEU A 237 -16.93 8.00 -8.37
CA LEU A 237 -17.13 6.56 -8.46
C LEU A 237 -17.85 5.97 -7.24
N MET A 238 -17.56 6.47 -6.04
CA MET A 238 -18.24 6.03 -4.81
C MET A 238 -19.69 6.51 -4.74
N GLU A 239 -19.97 7.71 -5.25
CA GLU A 239 -21.33 8.26 -5.33
C GLU A 239 -22.21 7.41 -6.27
N ILE A 240 -21.67 7.02 -7.43
CA ILE A 240 -22.36 6.14 -8.40
C ILE A 240 -22.65 4.75 -7.82
N GLU A 241 -21.80 4.22 -6.93
CA GLU A 241 -22.03 2.94 -6.22
C GLU A 241 -23.11 3.01 -5.12
N GLY A 242 -23.84 4.12 -5.03
CA GLY A 242 -24.90 4.27 -4.04
C GLY A 242 -24.38 4.32 -2.60
N ARG A 243 -23.11 4.71 -2.39
CA ARG A 243 -22.55 4.85 -1.04
C ARG A 243 -23.23 6.01 -0.33
N VAL A 244 -24.25 5.68 0.47
CA VAL A 244 -25.16 6.65 1.08
C VAL A 244 -24.42 7.55 2.08
N VAL A 245 -24.27 8.83 1.70
CA VAL A 245 -23.77 9.88 2.60
C VAL A 245 -24.89 10.49 3.45
N LYS A 246 -26.14 10.34 3.00
CA LYS A 246 -27.32 10.85 3.70
C LYS A 246 -27.43 10.22 5.09
N GLY A 247 -27.56 11.07 6.12
CA GLY A 247 -27.63 10.62 7.52
C GLY A 247 -26.27 10.45 8.20
N LEU A 248 -25.15 10.49 7.47
CA LEU A 248 -23.84 10.51 8.10
C LEU A 248 -23.59 11.86 8.83
N PRO A 249 -22.75 11.89 9.87
CA PRO A 249 -22.30 13.14 10.48
C PRO A 249 -21.63 14.09 9.47
N ARG A 250 -21.54 15.38 9.82
CA ARG A 250 -20.87 16.36 8.96
C ARG A 250 -19.41 16.01 8.69
N ASN A 251 -18.73 15.48 9.71
CA ASN A 251 -17.33 15.07 9.66
C ASN A 251 -17.16 13.68 10.29
N ILE A 252 -16.28 12.87 9.71
CA ILE A 252 -15.80 11.62 10.31
C ILE A 252 -14.28 11.66 10.29
N ALA A 253 -13.64 11.32 11.39
CA ALA A 253 -12.19 11.22 11.50
C ALA A 253 -11.76 9.75 11.61
N TYR A 254 -10.70 9.41 10.90
CA TYR A 254 -9.89 8.22 11.13
C TYR A 254 -8.54 8.66 11.72
N THR A 255 -8.21 8.19 12.93
CA THR A 255 -7.03 8.64 13.70
C THR A 255 -6.00 7.53 13.89
N GLY A 256 -5.68 6.81 12.81
CA GLY A 256 -4.66 5.77 12.83
C GLY A 256 -3.24 6.28 13.16
N ILE A 257 -2.35 5.35 13.52
CA ILE A 257 -0.94 5.62 13.89
C ILE A 257 -0.14 6.25 12.75
N LYS A 258 -0.34 5.80 11.50
CA LYS A 258 0.39 6.28 10.31
C LYS A 258 -0.51 7.03 9.33
N ASN A 259 -1.79 6.66 9.30
CA ASN A 259 -2.75 7.23 8.36
C ASN A 259 -3.82 7.95 9.18
N ARG A 260 -4.00 9.24 8.91
CA ARG A 260 -5.08 10.05 9.49
C ARG A 260 -5.90 10.60 8.34
N ALA A 261 -7.22 10.50 8.44
CA ALA A 261 -8.12 11.06 7.46
C ALA A 261 -9.24 11.82 8.16
N LEU A 262 -9.66 12.93 7.56
CA LEU A 262 -10.85 13.68 7.93
C LEU A 262 -11.77 13.71 6.71
N PHE A 263 -12.89 13.01 6.80
CA PHE A 263 -13.93 12.95 5.79
C PHE A 263 -14.91 14.12 5.97
N VAL A 264 -15.18 14.88 4.91
CA VAL A 264 -16.02 16.09 4.94
C VAL A 264 -17.02 16.09 3.78
N ARG A 265 -18.23 16.64 3.98
CA ARG A 265 -19.30 16.67 2.97
C ARG A 265 -19.03 17.68 1.85
N ASP A 266 -18.71 18.90 2.22
CA ASP A 266 -18.47 20.00 1.28
C ASP A 266 -17.00 19.97 0.85
N TRP A 267 -16.58 18.84 0.28
CA TRP A 267 -15.19 18.63 -0.12
C TRP A 267 -14.91 19.31 -1.45
N GLU A 268 -13.96 20.24 -1.44
CA GLU A 268 -13.44 20.91 -2.63
C GLU A 268 -11.93 20.71 -2.72
N LYS A 269 -11.45 20.50 -3.95
CA LYS A 269 -10.06 20.08 -4.22
C LYS A 269 -9.02 21.08 -3.68
N GLY A 270 -9.21 22.36 -3.96
CA GLY A 270 -8.30 23.43 -3.53
C GLY A 270 -8.25 23.58 -2.01
N ASP A 271 -9.42 23.72 -1.39
CA ASP A 271 -9.58 23.87 0.07
C ASP A 271 -9.01 22.66 0.83
N ALA A 272 -9.23 21.45 0.31
CA ALA A 272 -8.70 20.24 0.89
C ALA A 272 -7.16 20.23 0.89
N LEU A 273 -6.52 20.56 -0.23
CA LEU A 273 -5.06 20.60 -0.35
C LEU A 273 -4.44 21.69 0.54
N GLU A 274 -5.05 22.88 0.57
CA GLU A 274 -4.62 23.96 1.46
C GLU A 274 -4.70 23.53 2.92
N ARG A 275 -5.84 22.93 3.31
CA ARG A 275 -6.05 22.44 4.68
C ARG A 275 -5.08 21.31 5.05
N MET A 276 -4.82 20.36 4.15
CA MET A 276 -3.82 19.31 4.36
C MET A 276 -2.41 19.89 4.55
N THR A 277 -2.06 20.91 3.76
CA THR A 277 -0.77 21.61 3.85
C THR A 277 -0.63 22.33 5.18
N ARG A 278 -1.67 23.06 5.61
CA ARG A 278 -1.71 23.74 6.90
C ARG A 278 -1.56 22.76 8.07
N LEU A 279 -2.38 21.71 8.11
CA LEU A 279 -2.32 20.69 9.16
C LEU A 279 -0.93 20.02 9.23
N LEU A 280 -0.30 19.79 8.07
CA LEU A 280 1.03 19.20 8.03
C LEU A 280 2.10 20.13 8.63
N LYS A 281 2.01 21.44 8.36
CA LYS A 281 2.91 22.45 8.93
C LYS A 281 2.68 22.65 10.43
N GLU A 282 1.42 22.68 10.88
CA GLU A 282 1.05 22.94 12.27
C GLU A 282 1.27 21.73 13.19
N GLU A 283 0.85 20.53 12.77
CA GLU A 283 0.91 19.32 13.60
C GLU A 283 2.18 18.48 13.39
N GLY A 284 2.98 18.79 12.36
CA GLY A 284 4.11 17.96 11.93
C GLY A 284 3.71 16.55 11.47
N ARG A 285 2.40 16.32 11.25
CA ARG A 285 1.82 15.04 10.86
C ARG A 285 0.77 15.27 9.79
N HIS A 286 0.73 14.38 8.80
CA HIS A 286 -0.24 14.50 7.72
C HIS A 286 -1.60 13.94 8.11
N THR A 287 -2.65 14.70 7.81
CA THR A 287 -4.04 14.27 7.86
C THR A 287 -4.66 14.53 6.49
N SER A 288 -5.07 13.47 5.79
CA SER A 288 -5.76 13.58 4.50
C SER A 288 -7.15 14.18 4.73
N VAL A 289 -7.49 15.26 4.03
CA VAL A 289 -8.85 15.82 4.01
C VAL A 289 -9.58 15.24 2.79
N LEU A 290 -10.52 14.35 3.03
CA LEU A 290 -11.11 13.49 2.01
C LEU A 290 -12.62 13.73 1.86
N PRO A 291 -13.19 13.41 0.69
CA PRO A 291 -14.64 13.48 0.48
C PRO A 291 -15.39 12.44 1.32
N MET A 292 -16.58 12.79 1.80
CA MET A 292 -17.39 11.96 2.68
C MET A 292 -17.77 10.61 2.05
N GLU A 293 -17.87 10.56 0.72
CA GLU A 293 -18.21 9.40 -0.10
C GLU A 293 -17.23 8.23 0.08
N LEU A 294 -16.01 8.49 0.57
CA LEU A 294 -15.02 7.46 0.88
C LEU A 294 -15.21 6.84 2.27
N ALA A 295 -15.84 7.54 3.22
CA ALA A 295 -16.01 7.09 4.61
C ALA A 295 -16.85 5.80 4.77
N PRO A 296 -17.93 5.58 3.99
CA PRO A 296 -18.78 4.39 4.12
C PRO A 296 -18.03 3.05 4.09
N GLN A 297 -16.95 2.93 3.32
CA GLN A 297 -16.17 1.68 3.28
C GLN A 297 -15.44 1.40 4.58
N LEU A 298 -14.83 2.42 5.22
CA LEU A 298 -14.20 2.24 6.53
C LEU A 298 -15.24 1.95 7.62
N LEU A 299 -16.38 2.65 7.58
CA LEU A 299 -17.49 2.41 8.51
C LEU A 299 -18.01 0.97 8.36
N PHE A 300 -18.17 0.49 7.13
CA PHE A 300 -18.58 -0.89 6.86
C PHE A 300 -17.54 -1.89 7.38
N TYR A 301 -16.25 -1.68 7.07
CA TYR A 301 -15.17 -2.55 7.60
C TYR A 301 -15.14 -2.59 9.12
N ALA A 302 -15.43 -1.48 9.79
CA ALA A 302 -15.47 -1.37 11.25
C ALA A 302 -16.67 -2.09 11.90
N GLN A 303 -17.71 -2.42 11.13
CA GLN A 303 -18.83 -3.24 11.61
C GLN A 303 -18.53 -4.75 11.56
N GLN A 304 -17.53 -5.15 10.78
CA GLN A 304 -17.18 -6.56 10.60
C GLN A 304 -16.42 -7.11 11.81
N GLN A 305 -16.34 -8.45 11.90
CA GLN A 305 -15.55 -9.13 12.92
C GLN A 305 -14.10 -9.31 12.46
N GLY A 306 -13.16 -9.18 13.38
CA GLY A 306 -11.74 -9.45 13.14
C GLY A 306 -10.80 -8.38 13.69
N ARG A 307 -9.49 -8.57 13.50
CA ARG A 307 -8.46 -7.70 14.09
C ARG A 307 -8.34 -6.35 13.41
N ILE A 308 -8.37 -6.32 12.07
CA ILE A 308 -8.33 -5.07 11.31
C ILE A 308 -9.63 -4.30 11.54
N SER A 309 -10.78 -4.97 11.49
CA SER A 309 -12.07 -4.33 11.75
C SER A 309 -12.15 -3.66 13.12
N ARG A 310 -11.68 -4.35 14.18
CA ARG A 310 -11.57 -3.76 15.52
C ARG A 310 -10.61 -2.57 15.57
N HIS A 311 -9.47 -2.65 14.89
CA HIS A 311 -8.54 -1.52 14.77
C HIS A 311 -9.17 -0.34 14.06
N ILE A 312 -9.86 -0.55 12.94
CA ILE A 312 -10.54 0.54 12.23
C ILE A 312 -11.59 1.16 13.15
N LYS A 313 -12.44 0.34 13.79
CA LYS A 313 -13.47 0.79 14.73
C LYS A 313 -12.91 1.64 15.87
N SER A 314 -11.78 1.27 16.47
CA SER A 314 -11.20 2.03 17.59
C SER A 314 -10.56 3.36 17.19
N HIS A 315 -10.36 3.61 15.90
CA HIS A 315 -9.76 4.84 15.37
C HIS A 315 -10.75 5.66 14.53
N LEU A 316 -12.00 5.23 14.39
CA LEU A 316 -13.06 6.01 13.75
C LEU A 316 -13.83 6.84 14.78
N ASN A 317 -14.05 8.12 14.48
CA ASN A 317 -14.85 9.01 15.30
C ASN A 317 -15.67 10.02 14.46
N PRO A 318 -17.01 10.03 14.59
CA PRO A 318 -17.81 9.04 15.29
C PRO A 318 -17.85 7.72 14.50
N MET A 319 -18.00 6.62 15.21
CA MET A 319 -18.36 5.33 14.61
C MET A 319 -19.88 5.26 14.50
N VAL A 320 -20.40 5.22 13.27
CA VAL A 320 -21.84 5.10 12.98
C VAL A 320 -22.12 3.87 12.12
N PRO A 321 -23.29 3.23 12.26
CA PRO A 321 -23.69 2.18 11.35
C PRO A 321 -23.92 2.76 9.94
N VAL A 322 -23.62 1.96 8.94
CA VAL A 322 -23.86 2.20 7.52
C VAL A 322 -24.30 0.89 6.88
N SER A 323 -25.20 0.99 5.91
CA SER A 323 -25.57 -0.11 5.02
C SER A 323 -25.28 0.33 3.60
N LEU A 324 -24.77 -0.58 2.79
CA LEU A 324 -24.43 -0.36 1.38
C LEU A 324 -25.34 -1.22 0.50
N GLU A 325 -25.26 -1.04 -0.82
CA GLU A 325 -25.94 -1.95 -1.74
C GLU A 325 -25.47 -3.40 -1.52
N ASN A 326 -26.39 -4.36 -1.64
CA ASN A 326 -26.14 -5.77 -1.27
C ASN A 326 -24.92 -6.38 -1.98
N ASN A 327 -24.71 -6.05 -3.25
CA ASN A 327 -23.54 -6.49 -4.04
C ASN A 327 -22.23 -5.87 -3.50
N VAL A 328 -22.25 -4.58 -3.14
CA VAL A 328 -21.13 -3.87 -2.53
C VAL A 328 -20.80 -4.46 -1.17
N GLU A 329 -21.79 -4.67 -0.30
CA GLU A 329 -21.58 -5.31 1.01
C GLU A 329 -20.96 -6.70 0.88
N THR A 330 -21.45 -7.50 -0.07
CA THR A 330 -20.94 -8.86 -0.31
C THR A 330 -19.45 -8.84 -0.67
N VAL A 331 -19.07 -7.99 -1.62
CA VAL A 331 -17.68 -7.86 -2.08
C VAL A 331 -16.78 -7.29 -0.97
N LEU A 332 -17.23 -6.26 -0.25
CA LEU A 332 -16.47 -5.67 0.84
C LEU A 332 -16.32 -6.63 2.03
N ALA A 333 -17.34 -7.43 2.34
CA ALA A 333 -17.30 -8.45 3.39
C ALA A 333 -16.29 -9.56 3.07
N LYS A 334 -16.26 -10.03 1.82
CA LYS A 334 -15.24 -10.96 1.32
C LYS A 334 -13.84 -10.37 1.47
N ARG A 335 -13.64 -9.14 0.99
CA ARG A 335 -12.35 -8.43 1.05
C ARG A 335 -11.82 -8.26 2.48
N ILE A 336 -12.62 -7.69 3.38
CA ILE A 336 -12.21 -7.48 4.77
C ILE A 336 -12.08 -8.78 5.54
N GLY A 337 -12.84 -9.82 5.18
CA GLY A 337 -12.66 -11.19 5.68
C GLY A 337 -11.27 -11.73 5.38
N VAL A 338 -10.80 -11.63 4.13
CA VAL A 338 -9.42 -12.04 3.75
C VAL A 338 -8.39 -11.24 4.53
N LEU A 339 -8.52 -9.91 4.59
CA LEU A 339 -7.58 -9.06 5.31
C LEU A 339 -7.55 -9.37 6.82
N ASN A 340 -8.69 -9.61 7.45
CA ASN A 340 -8.77 -10.04 8.85
C ASN A 340 -8.14 -11.42 9.06
N GLY A 341 -8.34 -12.36 8.14
CA GLY A 341 -7.72 -13.68 8.18
C GLY A 341 -6.19 -13.60 8.06
N GLN A 342 -5.68 -12.78 7.14
CA GLN A 342 -4.24 -12.52 7.03
C GLN A 342 -3.69 -11.88 8.30
N ALA A 343 -4.42 -10.93 8.91
CA ALA A 343 -4.01 -10.33 10.17
C ALA A 343 -3.94 -11.40 11.27
N GLU A 344 -4.97 -12.22 11.46
CA GLU A 344 -4.96 -13.30 12.45
C GLU A 344 -3.82 -14.30 12.22
N LEU A 345 -3.54 -14.65 10.96
CA LEU A 345 -2.41 -15.50 10.62
C LEU A 345 -1.09 -14.84 11.02
N ALA A 346 -0.86 -13.58 10.67
CA ALA A 346 0.35 -12.87 11.08
C ALA A 346 0.51 -12.79 12.61
N HIS A 347 -0.59 -12.68 13.37
CA HIS A 347 -0.55 -12.80 14.84
C HIS A 347 0.02 -14.14 15.26
N THR A 348 -0.57 -15.20 14.71
CA THR A 348 -0.34 -16.58 15.11
C THR A 348 1.07 -17.01 14.77
N LEU A 349 1.55 -16.60 13.59
CA LEU A 349 2.93 -16.80 13.16
C LEU A 349 3.94 -16.00 14.00
N ARG A 350 3.47 -15.03 14.80
CA ARG A 350 4.28 -13.97 15.44
C ARG A 350 5.17 -13.26 14.43
N HIS A 351 4.67 -13.15 13.19
CA HIS A 351 5.36 -12.44 12.13
C HIS A 351 5.27 -10.95 12.47
N SER A 352 6.43 -10.32 12.63
CA SER A 352 6.53 -8.93 13.12
C SER A 352 5.98 -7.90 12.14
N ASP A 353 5.61 -8.34 10.95
CA ASP A 353 5.34 -7.49 9.84
C ASP A 353 4.08 -7.93 9.10
N PHE A 354 3.03 -7.14 9.26
CA PHE A 354 1.80 -7.28 8.52
C PHE A 354 1.72 -6.13 7.50
N PRO A 355 1.85 -6.39 6.20
CA PRO A 355 1.67 -5.38 5.17
C PRO A 355 0.18 -5.32 4.85
N ALA A 356 -0.60 -4.51 5.58
CA ALA A 356 -1.96 -4.16 5.13
C ALA A 356 -2.04 -2.73 4.60
N PHE A 357 -3.10 -2.52 3.81
CA PHE A 357 -3.59 -1.20 3.40
C PHE A 357 -3.84 -0.27 4.62
N PHE A 358 -4.14 -0.87 5.77
CA PHE A 358 -4.34 -0.18 7.04
C PHE A 358 -3.04 -0.10 7.84
N ASP A 359 -2.92 0.95 8.65
CA ASP A 359 -1.81 1.14 9.58
C ASP A 359 -1.91 0.27 10.84
N PHE A 360 -2.21 -1.00 10.58
CA PHE A 360 -2.27 -2.08 11.55
C PHE A 360 -0.88 -2.67 11.74
N GLY A 361 -0.26 -2.44 12.89
CA GLY A 361 1.01 -3.04 13.28
C GLY A 361 0.83 -3.93 14.50
N TYR A 362 1.29 -5.18 14.42
CA TYR A 362 1.24 -6.09 15.57
C TYR A 362 2.00 -5.51 16.76
N ARG A 363 1.27 -5.15 17.82
CA ARG A 363 1.82 -4.70 19.12
C ARG A 363 2.30 -5.89 19.97
N ASN A 364 3.08 -6.82 19.40
CA ASN A 364 3.86 -7.75 20.22
C ASN A 364 5.28 -7.18 20.41
N THR A 365 6.04 -7.68 21.39
CA THR A 365 7.43 -7.25 21.66
C THR A 365 8.32 -7.31 20.40
N SER A 366 8.05 -8.22 19.47
CA SER A 366 8.74 -8.30 18.17
C SER A 366 8.36 -7.16 17.19
N GLY A 367 7.10 -6.71 17.19
CA GLY A 367 6.64 -5.54 16.43
C GLY A 367 7.06 -4.20 17.04
N ILE A 368 7.22 -4.13 18.38
CA ILE A 368 7.87 -3.01 19.07
C ILE A 368 9.36 -2.99 18.75
N ASN A 369 10.03 -4.14 18.72
CA ASN A 369 11.41 -4.24 18.26
C ASN A 369 11.54 -3.82 16.78
N ASN A 370 10.56 -4.11 15.93
CA ASN A 370 10.53 -3.59 14.57
C ASN A 370 10.19 -2.09 14.48
N MET A 371 9.39 -1.55 15.40
CA MET A 371 9.21 -0.10 15.52
C MET A 371 10.53 0.57 15.92
N LEU A 372 11.24 0.02 16.90
CA LEU A 372 12.58 0.46 17.32
C LEU A 372 13.60 0.29 16.19
N LEU A 373 13.57 -0.83 15.46
CA LEU A 373 14.46 -1.09 14.32
C LEU A 373 14.13 -0.19 13.11
N ARG A 374 12.84 0.11 12.85
CA ARG A 374 12.42 1.12 11.86
C ARG A 374 12.81 2.53 12.27
N MET A 375 12.80 2.85 13.57
CA MET A 375 13.36 4.09 14.10
C MET A 375 14.87 4.13 13.90
N THR A 376 15.59 3.01 14.03
CA THR A 376 17.02 2.94 13.68
C THR A 376 17.30 2.97 12.18
N ASP A 377 16.38 2.49 11.33
CA ASP A 377 16.51 2.57 9.86
C ASP A 377 16.19 3.97 9.31
N LYS A 378 15.25 4.72 9.90
CA LYS A 378 15.13 6.18 9.66
C LYS A 378 16.38 6.97 10.07
N VAL A 379 17.28 6.34 10.84
CA VAL A 379 18.55 6.90 11.30
C VAL A 379 19.74 6.33 10.50
N ARG A 380 19.54 5.28 9.67
CA ARG A 380 20.58 4.62 8.85
C ARG A 380 20.40 4.82 7.33
N PHE A 381 19.20 5.18 6.89
CA PHE A 381 18.87 5.66 5.54
C PHE A 381 18.36 7.10 5.65
#